data_AF-A0A9D9GUM0-F1
#
_entry.id   AF-A0A9D9GUM0-F1
#
_cell.length_a   1.000
_cell.length_b   1.000
_cell.length_c   1.000
_cell.angle_alpha   90.00
_cell.angle_beta   90.00
_cell.angle_gamma   90.00
#
_symmetry.space_group_name_H-M   'P 1'
#
loop_
_entity.id
_entity.type
_entity.pdbx_description
1 polymer ?
#
loop_
_entity_poly.entity_id
_entity_poly.type
_entity_poly.pdbx_seq_one_letter_code
_entity_poly.pdbx_strand_id
1 'polypeptide(L)'
;MKKTNKIDLQQPVKKTKKRKNTYVVKINSTNELFALASETPLPIITLNGQPVADNSGWIKCESFPNPAAHNMVVSFPKLEPIMGEKLASTIIEYLDKDSNAPVAMLFPTNELIYRADLKNFLSRMNAASRQDLKRQMQIRERILKQSIEKQK
;
A
#
# COMPACT_ATOMS: atom_id res chain seq x y z
N MET A 1 -40.88 16.81 -14.45
CA MET A 1 -39.74 17.63 -14.01
C MET A 1 -38.79 16.75 -13.21
N LYS A 2 -37.57 16.50 -13.71
CA LYS A 2 -36.56 15.65 -13.06
C LYS A 2 -35.87 16.45 -11.93
N LYS A 3 -35.92 15.94 -10.69
CA LYS A 3 -35.13 16.48 -9.57
C LYS A 3 -33.69 15.98 -9.70
N THR A 4 -32.78 16.87 -10.08
CA THR A 4 -31.33 16.65 -9.99
C THR A 4 -30.91 16.73 -8.52
N ASN A 5 -30.56 15.59 -7.93
CA ASN A 5 -29.83 15.55 -6.66
C ASN A 5 -28.42 16.09 -6.91
N LYS A 6 -28.14 17.27 -6.35
CA LYS A 6 -26.77 17.79 -6.24
C LYS A 6 -26.00 16.85 -5.30
N ILE A 7 -24.93 16.26 -5.82
CA ILE A 7 -23.97 15.52 -5.02
C ILE A 7 -23.19 16.55 -4.21
N ASP A 8 -23.31 16.47 -2.88
CA ASP A 8 -22.61 17.34 -1.93
C ASP A 8 -21.12 16.94 -1.90
N LEU A 9 -20.36 17.49 -2.86
CA LEU A 9 -18.90 17.43 -2.87
C LEU A 9 -18.37 18.43 -1.85
N GLN A 10 -18.24 18.01 -0.59
CA GLN A 10 -17.25 18.48 0.40
C GLN A 10 -17.74 18.14 1.82
N GLN A 11 -17.58 16.89 2.25
CA GLN A 11 -17.39 16.67 3.68
C GLN A 11 -15.96 17.09 4.03
N PRO A 12 -15.75 18.02 4.97
CA PRO A 12 -14.40 18.38 5.39
C PRO A 12 -13.73 17.14 5.98
N VAL A 13 -12.68 16.68 5.30
CA VAL A 13 -11.85 15.55 5.73
C VAL A 13 -11.40 15.85 7.16
N LYS A 14 -11.84 15.05 8.14
CA LYS A 14 -11.37 15.14 9.54
C LYS A 14 -9.86 15.28 9.53
N LYS A 15 -9.30 16.31 10.19
CA LYS A 15 -7.85 16.49 10.36
C LYS A 15 -7.30 15.24 11.05
N THR A 16 -6.83 14.30 10.25
CA THR A 16 -6.16 13.10 10.75
C THR A 16 -4.80 13.50 11.28
N LYS A 17 -4.47 13.07 12.51
CA LYS A 17 -3.11 13.14 13.06
C LYS A 17 -2.22 12.04 12.46
N LYS A 18 -2.81 11.04 11.77
CA LYS A 18 -2.06 9.96 11.14
C LYS A 18 -1.39 10.47 9.87
N ARG A 19 -0.10 10.19 9.74
CA ARG A 19 0.76 10.59 8.61
C ARG A 19 1.23 9.40 7.76
N LYS A 20 0.66 8.23 8.03
CA LYS A 20 0.83 6.98 7.28
C LYS A 20 -0.39 6.10 7.45
N ASN A 21 -0.63 5.25 6.46
CA ASN A 21 -1.54 4.12 6.54
C ASN A 21 -0.76 2.81 6.40
N THR A 22 -1.25 1.77 7.06
CA THR A 22 -0.76 0.40 6.86
C THR A 22 -1.92 -0.47 6.42
N TYR A 23 -1.73 -1.17 5.31
CA TYR A 23 -2.70 -2.09 4.74
C TYR A 23 -2.19 -3.52 4.90
N VAL A 24 -3.10 -4.47 5.08
CA VAL A 24 -2.86 -5.90 4.84
C VAL A 24 -3.86 -6.31 3.77
N VAL A 25 -3.37 -6.83 2.65
CA VAL A 25 -4.22 -7.19 1.51
C VAL A 25 -4.35 -8.69 1.35
N LYS A 26 -5.44 -9.14 0.74
CA LYS A 26 -5.62 -10.56 0.38
C LYS A 26 -4.98 -10.81 -0.98
N ILE A 27 -3.99 -11.70 -1.02
CA ILE A 27 -3.34 -12.13 -2.26
C ILE A 27 -3.74 -13.58 -2.49
N ASN A 28 -4.66 -13.81 -3.44
CA ASN A 28 -5.05 -15.16 -3.82
C ASN A 28 -4.08 -15.66 -4.90
N SER A 29 -3.36 -16.74 -4.60
CA SER A 29 -2.39 -17.40 -5.50
C SER A 29 -2.99 -17.95 -6.79
N THR A 30 -4.33 -18.01 -6.91
CA THR A 30 -5.05 -18.61 -8.04
C THR A 30 -5.37 -17.65 -9.19
N ASN A 31 -5.02 -16.37 -9.11
CA ASN A 31 -5.33 -15.42 -10.17
C ASN A 31 -4.11 -15.14 -11.07
N GLU A 32 -3.80 -16.09 -11.93
CA GLU A 32 -2.83 -15.90 -13.03
C GLU A 32 -3.23 -14.70 -13.93
N LEU A 33 -4.54 -14.40 -14.03
CA LEU A 33 -5.07 -13.23 -14.74
C LEU A 33 -4.65 -11.89 -14.10
N PHE A 34 -4.36 -11.85 -12.80
CA PHE A 34 -3.94 -10.62 -12.11
C PHE A 34 -2.47 -10.29 -12.31
N ALA A 35 -1.64 -11.27 -12.67
CA ALA A 35 -0.25 -11.03 -13.07
C ALA A 35 -0.18 -10.34 -14.45
N LEU A 36 -1.24 -10.37 -15.25
CA LEU A 36 -1.26 -9.80 -16.60
C LEU A 36 -1.85 -8.38 -16.65
N ALA A 37 -2.45 -7.90 -15.57
CA ALA A 37 -3.01 -6.55 -15.47
C ALA A 37 -2.05 -5.59 -14.77
N SER A 38 -1.81 -4.43 -15.38
CA SER A 38 -0.98 -3.36 -14.81
C SER A 38 -1.56 -2.74 -13.54
N GLU A 39 -2.86 -2.95 -13.29
CA GLU A 39 -3.62 -2.35 -12.19
C GLU A 39 -4.64 -3.35 -11.63
N THR A 40 -4.17 -4.35 -10.87
CA THR A 40 -5.06 -5.28 -10.19
C THR A 40 -5.55 -4.71 -8.85
N PRO A 41 -6.87 -4.63 -8.61
CA PRO A 41 -7.41 -4.30 -7.29
C PRO A 41 -7.14 -5.47 -6.32
N LEU A 42 -6.48 -5.18 -5.20
CA LEU A 42 -6.26 -6.15 -4.12
C LEU A 42 -7.22 -5.85 -2.96
N PRO A 43 -8.00 -6.82 -2.46
CA PRO A 43 -8.86 -6.62 -1.31
C PRO A 43 -8.05 -6.27 -0.05
N ILE A 44 -8.44 -5.21 0.66
CA ILE A 44 -7.80 -4.84 1.95
C ILE A 44 -8.52 -5.59 3.07
N ILE A 45 -7.80 -6.45 3.78
CA ILE A 45 -8.29 -7.18 4.97
C ILE A 45 -8.19 -6.31 6.21
N THR A 46 -7.11 -5.54 6.33
CA THR A 46 -6.83 -4.72 7.51
C THR A 46 -6.31 -3.35 7.11
N LEU A 47 -6.85 -2.30 7.75
CA LEU A 47 -6.35 -0.93 7.66
C LEU A 47 -5.95 -0.44 9.05
N ASN A 48 -4.69 -0.06 9.21
CA ASN A 48 -4.13 0.45 10.47
C ASN A 48 -4.41 -0.47 11.66
N GLY A 49 -4.32 -1.78 11.45
CA GLY A 49 -4.56 -2.81 12.48
C GLY A 49 -6.04 -3.11 12.74
N GLN A 50 -6.98 -2.42 12.08
CA GLN A 50 -8.41 -2.67 12.20
C GLN A 50 -8.90 -3.51 11.02
N PRO A 51 -9.66 -4.60 11.25
CA PRO A 51 -10.33 -5.32 10.18
C PRO A 51 -11.20 -4.37 9.37
N VAL A 52 -11.11 -4.44 8.05
CA VAL A 52 -12.04 -3.76 7.16
C VAL A 52 -13.16 -4.76 6.91
N ALA A 53 -14.39 -4.44 7.30
CA ALA A 53 -15.54 -5.27 6.97
C ALA A 53 -15.58 -5.46 5.45
N ASP A 54 -15.86 -6.69 5.02
CA ASP A 54 -15.77 -7.15 3.63
C ASP A 54 -16.75 -6.37 2.73
N ASN A 55 -16.35 -5.16 2.36
CA ASN A 55 -17.07 -4.32 1.41
C ASN A 55 -16.64 -4.77 0.02
N SER A 56 -17.21 -5.91 -0.38
CA SER A 56 -17.28 -6.34 -1.77
C SER A 56 -17.88 -5.21 -2.60
N GLY A 57 -17.01 -4.39 -3.18
CA GLY A 57 -17.39 -3.28 -4.03
C GLY A 57 -16.17 -2.62 -4.63
N TRP A 58 -16.21 -2.38 -5.93
CA TRP A 58 -15.24 -1.62 -6.72
C TRP A 58 -15.10 -0.14 -6.29
N ILE A 59 -15.77 0.26 -5.21
CA ILE A 59 -16.19 1.64 -4.94
C ILE A 59 -15.53 2.12 -3.65
N LYS A 60 -14.25 2.49 -3.77
CA LYS A 60 -13.51 3.53 -3.03
C LYS A 60 -12.00 3.51 -3.35
N CYS A 61 -11.64 3.02 -4.53
CA CYS A 61 -10.31 3.25 -5.10
C CYS A 61 -10.29 4.61 -5.80
N GLU A 62 -10.29 5.71 -5.03
CA GLU A 62 -9.89 7.00 -5.60
C GLU A 62 -8.36 6.96 -5.78
N SER A 63 -7.97 6.51 -6.97
CA SER A 63 -6.59 6.31 -7.46
C SER A 63 -5.74 5.29 -6.70
N PHE A 64 -5.99 4.01 -6.98
CA PHE A 64 -4.96 2.97 -6.86
C PHE A 64 -4.79 2.29 -8.22
N PRO A 65 -4.14 2.94 -9.20
CA PRO A 65 -3.37 2.15 -10.14
C PRO A 65 -2.35 1.42 -9.27
N ASN A 66 -2.36 0.08 -9.26
CA ASN A 66 -1.47 -0.71 -8.43
C ASN A 66 -0.22 -1.07 -9.23
N PRO A 67 0.81 -0.20 -9.39
CA PRO A 67 2.00 -0.59 -10.15
C PRO A 67 2.80 -1.69 -9.43
N ALA A 68 2.50 -1.97 -8.15
CA ALA A 68 3.04 -3.11 -7.43
C ALA A 68 2.18 -4.37 -7.52
N ALA A 69 0.93 -4.34 -8.02
CA ALA A 69 0.02 -5.50 -7.99
C ALA A 69 0.72 -6.74 -8.51
N HIS A 70 1.29 -6.57 -9.70
CA HIS A 70 2.07 -7.56 -10.38
C HIS A 70 3.24 -8.03 -9.52
N ASN A 71 4.07 -7.09 -9.04
CA ASN A 71 5.23 -7.42 -8.21
C ASN A 71 4.86 -8.10 -6.89
N MET A 72 3.70 -7.77 -6.32
CA MET A 72 3.14 -8.40 -5.13
C MET A 72 2.70 -9.82 -5.42
N VAL A 73 1.89 -10.04 -6.45
CA VAL A 73 1.43 -11.38 -6.85
C VAL A 73 2.62 -12.28 -7.19
N VAL A 74 3.62 -11.76 -7.89
CA VAL A 74 4.83 -12.51 -8.28
C VAL A 74 5.76 -12.77 -7.08
N SER A 75 5.91 -11.80 -6.17
CA SER A 75 6.81 -11.93 -5.03
C SER A 75 6.20 -12.69 -3.87
N PHE A 76 4.88 -12.65 -3.70
CA PHE A 76 4.19 -13.20 -2.53
C PHE A 76 4.51 -14.68 -2.27
N PRO A 77 4.47 -15.61 -3.25
CA PRO A 77 4.82 -17.02 -3.02
C PRO A 77 6.27 -17.23 -2.56
N LYS A 78 7.17 -16.28 -2.88
CA LYS A 78 8.58 -16.32 -2.46
C LYS A 78 8.76 -15.73 -1.05
N LEU A 79 7.96 -14.72 -0.70
CA LEU A 79 8.05 -14.00 0.56
C LEU A 79 7.28 -14.69 1.69
N GLU A 80 6.11 -15.24 1.40
CA GLU A 80 5.23 -15.87 2.39
C GLU A 80 5.95 -16.94 3.25
N PRO A 81 6.74 -17.88 2.69
CA PRO A 81 7.46 -18.88 3.49
C PRO A 81 8.52 -18.26 4.43
N ILE A 82 8.96 -17.04 4.13
CA ILE A 82 10.05 -16.35 4.84
C ILE A 82 9.51 -15.49 5.98
N MET A 83 8.47 -14.69 5.71
CA MET A 83 7.98 -13.67 6.65
C MET A 83 6.56 -13.94 7.16
N GLY A 84 5.90 -14.99 6.65
CA GLY A 84 4.50 -15.30 6.92
C GLY A 84 3.54 -14.43 6.10
N GLU A 85 2.32 -14.94 5.93
CA GLU A 85 1.24 -14.34 5.11
C GLU A 85 1.02 -12.85 5.43
N LYS A 86 0.87 -12.51 6.72
CA LYS A 86 0.57 -11.15 7.16
C LYS A 86 1.64 -10.14 6.77
N LEU A 87 2.92 -10.47 6.97
CA LEU A 87 4.00 -9.56 6.59
C LEU A 87 4.17 -9.53 5.08
N ALA A 88 4.06 -10.66 4.39
CA ALA A 88 4.18 -10.74 2.92
C ALA A 88 3.09 -9.96 2.18
N SER A 89 1.97 -9.67 2.84
CA SER A 89 0.82 -8.93 2.31
C SER A 89 0.66 -7.52 2.88
N THR A 90 1.61 -7.03 3.69
CA THR A 90 1.51 -5.69 4.29
C THR A 90 1.92 -4.60 3.30
N ILE A 91 1.25 -3.46 3.21
CA ILE A 91 1.73 -2.28 2.45
C ILE A 91 1.79 -1.09 3.41
N ILE A 92 2.87 -0.31 3.35
CA ILE A 92 2.96 0.96 4.10
C ILE A 92 2.82 2.13 3.15
N GLU A 93 1.77 2.91 3.32
CA GLU A 93 1.52 4.13 2.56
C GLU A 93 1.90 5.35 3.38
N TYR A 94 2.72 6.19 2.75
CA TYR A 94 3.15 7.47 3.27
C TYR A 94 2.34 8.59 2.64
N LEU A 95 1.86 9.50 3.49
CA LEU A 95 1.00 10.59 3.10
C LEU A 95 1.78 11.91 2.99
N ASP A 96 1.30 12.75 2.09
CA ASP A 96 1.69 14.14 1.93
C ASP A 96 1.46 14.91 3.23
N LYS A 97 2.45 15.72 3.64
CA LYS A 97 2.35 16.49 4.89
C LYS A 97 1.31 17.61 4.83
N ASP A 98 0.99 18.10 3.62
CA ASP A 98 0.11 19.25 3.40
C ASP A 98 -1.29 18.78 3.00
N SER A 99 -1.41 17.89 2.01
CA SER A 99 -2.70 17.43 1.49
C SER A 99 -3.23 16.14 2.13
N ASN A 100 -2.39 15.39 2.87
CA ASN A 100 -2.66 14.02 3.32
C ASN A 100 -2.99 13.03 2.19
N ALA A 101 -2.71 13.37 0.93
CA ALA A 101 -2.82 12.43 -0.19
C ALA A 101 -1.66 11.42 -0.16
N PRO A 102 -1.80 10.20 -0.69
CA PRO A 102 -0.68 9.27 -0.84
C PRO A 102 0.45 9.87 -1.68
N VAL A 103 1.71 9.71 -1.25
CA VAL A 103 2.89 10.16 -2.00
C VAL A 103 3.91 9.06 -2.26
N ALA A 104 3.96 8.05 -1.39
CA ALA A 104 4.81 6.88 -1.55
C ALA A 104 4.21 5.66 -0.86
N MET A 105 4.55 4.47 -1.34
CA MET A 105 4.12 3.19 -0.83
C MET A 105 5.31 2.23 -0.82
N LEU A 106 5.48 1.53 0.31
CA LEU A 106 6.53 0.55 0.51
C LEU A 106 5.89 -0.84 0.62
N PHE A 107 6.18 -1.70 -0.35
CA PHE A 107 5.87 -3.13 -0.28
C PHE A 107 6.87 -3.83 0.68
N PRO A 108 6.63 -5.07 1.15
CA PRO A 108 7.52 -5.85 2.01
C PRO A 108 8.92 -6.08 1.48
N THR A 109 9.10 -5.98 0.16
CA THR A 109 10.43 -5.85 -0.44
C THR A 109 10.96 -4.43 -0.25
N ASN A 110 12.19 -4.15 -0.69
CA ASN A 110 12.67 -2.76 -0.74
C ASN A 110 12.07 -1.95 -1.90
N GLU A 111 11.01 -2.46 -2.51
CA GLU A 111 10.34 -1.80 -3.63
C GLU A 111 9.51 -0.63 -3.15
N LEU A 112 9.87 0.54 -3.65
CA LEU A 112 9.24 1.80 -3.33
C LEU A 112 8.51 2.32 -4.57
N ILE A 113 7.21 2.54 -4.42
CA ILE A 113 6.37 3.15 -5.45
C ILE A 113 6.01 4.54 -4.99
N TYR A 114 6.15 5.52 -5.88
CA TYR A 114 5.79 6.90 -5.61
C TYR A 114 4.94 7.43 -6.76
N ARG A 115 4.23 8.53 -6.51
CA ARG A 115 3.46 9.17 -7.57
C ARG A 115 4.42 9.68 -8.65
N ALA A 116 4.20 9.28 -9.90
CA ALA A 116 5.10 9.57 -11.01
C ALA A 116 5.34 11.07 -11.26
N ASP A 117 4.38 11.93 -10.90
CA ASP A 117 4.48 13.40 -11.00
C ASP A 117 5.39 14.03 -9.91
N LEU A 118 5.77 13.28 -8.88
CA LEU A 118 6.57 13.76 -7.75
C LEU A 118 8.05 13.37 -7.87
N LYS A 119 8.84 14.17 -8.59
CA LYS A 119 10.31 13.98 -8.71
C LYS A 119 11.06 13.96 -7.37
N ASN A 120 10.52 14.57 -6.31
CA ASN A 120 11.11 14.57 -4.96
C ASN A 120 10.04 14.31 -3.87
N PHE A 121 9.47 13.10 -3.87
CA PHE A 121 8.44 12.70 -2.90
C PHE A 121 8.90 12.87 -1.43
N LEU A 122 10.19 12.75 -1.12
CA LEU A 122 10.73 12.92 0.24
C LEU A 122 10.49 14.33 0.82
N SER A 123 10.49 15.36 -0.04
CA SER A 123 10.20 16.75 0.35
C SER A 123 8.75 16.97 0.77
N ARG A 124 7.84 16.17 0.21
CA ARG A 124 6.39 16.18 0.48
C ARG A 124 6.05 15.42 1.77
N MET A 125 6.91 14.48 2.18
CA MET A 125 6.80 13.80 3.47
C MET A 125 7.24 14.74 4.63
N ASN A 126 6.71 14.50 5.82
CA ASN A 126 7.22 15.14 7.03
C ASN A 126 8.47 14.39 7.58
N ALA A 127 9.15 14.99 8.55
CA ALA A 127 10.37 14.43 9.12
C ALA A 127 10.19 13.05 9.76
N ALA A 128 9.10 12.83 10.50
CA ALA A 128 8.80 11.55 11.14
C ALA A 128 8.53 10.45 10.11
N SER A 129 7.75 10.75 9.06
CA SER A 129 7.48 9.80 7.97
C SER A 129 8.76 9.42 7.22
N ARG A 130 9.70 10.36 7.00
CA ARG A 130 11.01 10.05 6.38
C ARG A 130 11.86 9.12 7.25
N GLN A 131 11.90 9.37 8.56
CA GLN A 131 12.63 8.51 9.50
C GLN A 131 12.02 7.10 9.56
N ASP A 132 10.69 7.00 9.59
CA ASP A 132 9.98 5.73 9.54
C ASP A 132 10.28 4.98 8.23
N LEU A 133 10.19 5.63 7.07
CA LEU A 133 10.53 5.02 5.78
C LEU A 133 11.95 4.43 5.78
N LYS A 134 12.94 5.22 6.23
CA LYS A 134 14.33 4.75 6.34
C LYS A 134 14.45 3.51 7.23
N ARG A 135 13.79 3.53 8.40
CA ARG A 135 13.78 2.39 9.33
C ARG A 135 13.11 1.16 8.70
N GLN A 136 11.99 1.34 8.00
CA GLN A 136 11.22 0.27 7.38
C GLN A 136 12.00 -0.41 6.25
N MET A 137 12.75 0.34 5.44
CA MET A 137 13.67 -0.21 4.44
C MET A 137 14.80 -1.03 5.09
N GLN A 138 15.43 -0.49 6.14
CA GLN A 138 16.50 -1.20 6.86
C GLN A 138 16.02 -2.52 7.49
N ILE A 139 14.81 -2.55 8.04
CA ILE A 139 14.21 -3.76 8.61
C ILE A 139 14.00 -4.81 7.52
N ARG A 140 13.40 -4.43 6.38
CA ARG A 140 13.13 -5.34 5.26
C ARG A 140 14.40 -5.88 4.65
N GLU A 141 15.40 -5.04 4.44
CA GLU A 141 16.71 -5.46 3.95
C GLU A 141 17.36 -6.50 4.87
N ARG A 142 17.25 -6.31 6.19
CA ARG A 142 17.76 -7.29 7.16
C ARG A 142 17.02 -8.62 7.08
N ILE A 143 15.69 -8.60 6.99
CA ILE A 143 14.88 -9.82 6.85
C ILE A 143 15.31 -10.58 5.58
N LEU A 144 15.37 -9.90 4.44
CA LEU A 144 15.75 -10.52 3.16
C LEU A 144 17.16 -11.11 3.20
N LYS A 145 18.14 -10.41 3.78
CA LYS A 145 19.52 -10.91 3.93
C LYS A 145 19.58 -12.19 4.77
N GLN A 146 18.91 -12.21 5.92
CA GLN A 146 18.85 -13.39 6.79
C GLN A 146 18.22 -14.60 6.09
N SER A 147 17.26 -14.37 5.19
CA SER A 147 16.60 -15.44 4.44
C SER A 147 17.50 -16.04 3.36
N ILE A 148 18.30 -15.22 2.69
CA ILE A 148 19.28 -15.68 1.69
C ILE A 148 20.38 -16.50 2.38
N GLU A 149 20.85 -16.07 3.55
CA GLU A 149 21.90 -16.78 4.30
C GLU A 149 21.43 -18.15 4.81
N LYS A 150 20.15 -18.31 5.17
CA LYS A 150 19.56 -19.60 5.60
C LYS A 150 19.32 -20.60 4.47
N GLN A 151 19.36 -20.17 3.21
CA GLN A 151 19.18 -21.02 2.03
C GLN A 151 20.51 -21.50 1.44
N LYS A 152 21.65 -21.02 1.96
CA LYS A 152 22.99 -21.51 1.64
C LYS A 152 23.41 -22.59 2.63
#